data_AF-A0A8J4DYC3-F1
#
_entry.id   AF-A0A8J4DYC3-F1
#
_cell.length_a   1.000
_cell.length_b   1.000
_cell.length_c   1.000
_cell.angle_alpha   90.00
_cell.angle_beta   90.00
_cell.angle_gamma   90.00
#
_symmetry.space_group_name_H-M   'P 1'
#
loop_
_entity.id
_entity.type
_entity.pdbx_description
1 polymer ?
#
loop_
_entity_poly.entity_id
_entity_poly.type
_entity_poly.pdbx_seq_one_letter_code
_entity_poly.pdbx_strand_id
1 'polypeptide(L)'
;MSDMRTVSLRPVTTAGETVVVPVGRADGCGRPVAVVIADRNGARLRPVVDVERLAWCAVTATALAAAAMAARGAARRRPAIGSVSMGPGGWVSLKGAPLPPLRPAGRRPWWARLLRARRLVVE
;
A
#
# COMPACT_ATOMS: atom_id res chain seq x y z
N MET A 1 -20.35 -15.03 12.47
CA MET A 1 -21.48 -14.93 11.53
C MET A 1 -22.37 -13.81 12.06
N SER A 2 -21.98 -12.56 11.82
CA SER A 2 -22.59 -11.39 12.48
C SER A 2 -23.81 -10.93 11.71
N ASP A 3 -24.95 -10.94 12.40
CA ASP A 3 -26.27 -10.55 11.95
C ASP A 3 -26.27 -9.10 11.45
N MET A 4 -26.41 -8.90 10.13
CA MET A 4 -26.35 -7.59 9.47
C MET A 4 -27.71 -6.89 9.60
N ARG A 5 -28.08 -6.51 10.83
CA ARG A 5 -29.29 -5.74 11.08
C ARG A 5 -29.11 -4.34 10.53
N THR A 6 -29.91 -4.03 9.53
CA THR A 6 -29.86 -2.77 8.79
C THR A 6 -30.98 -1.88 9.34
N VAL A 7 -30.63 -0.68 9.82
CA VAL A 7 -31.62 0.25 10.41
C VAL A 7 -32.00 1.28 9.34
N SER A 8 -33.29 1.31 9.00
CA SER A 8 -33.85 2.31 8.08
C SER A 8 -33.97 3.65 8.79
N LEU A 9 -33.26 4.67 8.30
CA LEU A 9 -33.48 6.05 8.72
C LEU A 9 -34.67 6.63 7.93
N ARG A 10 -35.25 7.74 8.42
CA ARG A 10 -36.49 8.31 7.83
C ARG A 10 -36.34 8.53 6.32
N PRO A 11 -37.31 8.09 5.51
CA PRO A 11 -37.27 8.30 4.07
C PRO A 11 -37.37 9.79 3.73
N VAL A 12 -36.56 10.22 2.75
CA VAL A 12 -36.63 11.56 2.17
C VAL A 12 -37.17 11.42 0.76
N THR A 13 -38.38 11.92 0.52
CA THR A 13 -38.99 11.92 -0.81
C THR A 13 -38.45 13.12 -1.59
N THR A 14 -37.79 12.87 -2.73
CA THR A 14 -37.28 13.96 -3.58
C THR A 14 -37.95 13.83 -4.94
N ALA A 15 -38.70 14.86 -5.35
CA ALA A 15 -39.42 14.96 -6.63
C ALA A 15 -40.31 13.73 -6.98
N GLY A 16 -41.56 13.79 -6.53
CA GLY A 16 -42.74 13.12 -7.11
C GLY A 16 -42.83 11.58 -7.13
N GLU A 17 -41.72 10.87 -7.13
CA GLU A 17 -41.71 9.42 -7.39
C GLU A 17 -40.45 8.70 -6.89
N THR A 18 -39.37 9.45 -6.62
CA THR A 18 -38.12 8.87 -6.11
C THR A 18 -38.10 8.93 -4.58
N VAL A 19 -38.04 7.76 -3.95
CA VAL A 19 -37.90 7.59 -2.51
C VAL A 19 -36.44 7.28 -2.20
N VAL A 20 -35.83 8.13 -1.37
CA VAL A 20 -34.44 7.97 -0.93
C VAL A 20 -34.45 7.52 0.53
N VAL A 21 -33.98 6.30 0.78
CA VAL A 21 -33.91 5.71 2.12
C VAL A 21 -32.45 5.60 2.55
N PRO A 22 -32.01 6.39 3.55
CA PRO A 22 -30.67 6.23 4.10
C PRO A 22 -30.60 4.93 4.89
N VAL A 23 -29.58 4.14 4.58
CA VAL A 23 -29.27 2.89 5.26
C VAL A 23 -28.14 3.16 6.26
N GLY A 24 -28.51 3.18 7.54
CA GLY A 24 -27.57 3.31 8.65
C GLY A 24 -27.01 1.96 9.09
N ARG A 25 -25.85 2.01 9.73
CA ARG A 25 -25.26 0.86 10.41
C ARG A 25 -25.93 0.70 11.79
N ALA A 26 -26.13 -0.53 12.24
CA ALA A 26 -26.77 -0.83 13.53
C ALA A 26 -25.98 -0.34 14.76
N ASP A 27 -24.74 0.11 14.57
CA ASP A 27 -23.86 0.62 15.64
C ASP A 27 -24.20 2.07 16.06
N GLY A 28 -25.29 2.65 15.54
CA GLY A 28 -25.87 3.90 16.08
C GLY A 28 -25.06 5.17 15.76
N CYS A 29 -23.99 5.08 14.97
CA CYS A 29 -23.12 6.22 14.66
C CYS A 29 -23.75 7.27 13.72
N GLY A 30 -25.06 7.22 13.48
CA GLY A 30 -25.84 8.22 12.74
C GLY A 30 -25.49 8.39 11.25
N ARG A 31 -24.36 7.86 10.79
CA ARG A 31 -23.86 8.04 9.44
C ARG A 31 -24.39 6.95 8.51
N PRO A 32 -25.05 7.31 7.40
CA PRO A 32 -25.52 6.33 6.43
C PRO A 32 -24.32 5.66 5.74
N VAL A 33 -24.36 4.34 5.64
CA VAL A 33 -23.36 3.52 4.93
C VAL A 33 -23.75 3.36 3.47
N ALA A 34 -25.04 3.36 3.19
CA ALA A 34 -25.59 3.31 1.85
C ALA A 34 -26.90 4.09 1.79
N VAL A 35 -27.39 4.29 0.59
CA VAL A 35 -28.69 4.87 0.31
C VAL A 35 -29.39 3.96 -0.68
N VAL A 36 -30.64 3.60 -0.38
CA VAL A 36 -31.51 2.93 -1.34
C VAL A 36 -32.31 4.01 -2.08
N ILE A 37 -32.18 4.03 -3.39
CA ILE A 37 -32.96 4.88 -4.28
C ILE A 37 -34.03 3.98 -4.88
N ALA A 38 -35.29 4.21 -4.53
CA ALA A 38 -36.44 3.49 -5.08
C ALA A 38 -37.23 4.42 -5.99
N ASP A 39 -37.51 3.97 -7.20
CA ASP A 39 -38.39 4.61 -8.18
C ASP A 39 -39.41 3.58 -8.72
N ARG A 40 -40.26 3.96 -9.69
CA ARG A 40 -41.22 3.03 -10.31
C ARG A 40 -40.56 1.86 -11.06
N ASN A 41 -39.29 1.96 -11.42
CA ASN A 41 -38.53 0.94 -12.14
C ASN A 41 -37.75 0.00 -11.21
N GLY A 42 -37.73 0.27 -9.90
CA GLY A 42 -37.16 -0.61 -8.88
C GLY A 42 -36.29 0.11 -7.85
N ALA A 43 -35.60 -0.68 -7.03
CA ALA A 43 -34.72 -0.17 -5.98
C ALA A 43 -33.24 -0.41 -6.33
N ARG A 44 -32.42 0.64 -6.20
CA ARG A 44 -30.96 0.58 -6.39
C ARG A 44 -30.24 0.99 -5.12
N LEU A 45 -29.33 0.12 -4.65
CA LEU A 45 -28.43 0.43 -3.54
C LEU A 45 -27.24 1.24 -4.05
N ARG A 46 -27.01 2.41 -3.47
CA ARG A 46 -25.83 3.25 -3.70
C ARG A 46 -25.00 3.37 -2.42
N PRO A 47 -23.75 2.88 -2.39
CA PRO A 47 -22.89 3.04 -1.23
C PRO A 47 -22.53 4.52 -1.04
N VAL A 48 -22.54 4.98 0.21
CA VAL A 48 -22.06 6.33 0.56
C VAL A 48 -20.55 6.23 0.70
N VAL A 49 -19.82 6.84 -0.23
CA VAL A 49 -18.36 6.89 -0.17
C VAL A 49 -17.96 8.11 0.67
N ASP A 50 -17.32 7.83 1.79
CA ASP A 50 -16.71 8.86 2.63
C ASP A 50 -15.37 9.30 2.02
N VAL A 51 -15.44 10.37 1.21
CA VAL A 51 -14.27 10.95 0.51
C VAL A 51 -13.20 11.40 1.50
N GLU A 52 -13.60 11.94 2.64
CA GLU A 52 -12.67 12.40 3.68
C GLU A 52 -11.90 11.23 4.27
N ARG A 53 -12.60 10.16 4.65
CA ARG A 53 -11.96 8.94 5.15
C ARG A 53 -11.08 8.28 4.09
N LEU A 54 -11.48 8.29 2.82
CA LEU A 54 -10.62 7.81 1.74
C LEU A 54 -9.35 8.65 1.62
N ALA A 55 -9.45 9.98 1.70
CA ALA A 55 -8.30 10.86 1.67
C ALA A 55 -7.36 10.57 2.85
N TRP A 56 -7.90 10.44 4.07
CA TRP A 56 -7.11 10.05 5.25
C TRP A 56 -6.45 8.68 5.10
N CYS A 57 -7.15 7.69 4.55
CA CYS A 57 -6.57 6.38 4.25
C CYS A 57 -5.44 6.47 3.23
N ALA A 58 -5.60 7.29 2.18
CA ALA A 58 -4.56 7.48 1.17
C ALA A 58 -3.33 8.18 1.74
N VAL A 59 -3.52 9.25 2.53
CA VAL A 59 -2.44 10.00 3.19
C VAL A 59 -1.68 9.09 4.15
N THR A 60 -2.38 8.35 5.00
CA THR A 60 -1.76 7.44 5.98
C THR A 60 -0.98 6.30 5.30
N ALA A 61 -1.54 5.68 4.27
CA ALA A 61 -0.85 4.66 3.49
C ALA A 61 0.43 5.20 2.82
N THR A 62 0.35 6.41 2.26
CA THR A 62 1.49 7.08 1.61
C THR A 62 2.59 7.42 2.62
N ALA A 63 2.23 7.96 3.78
CA ALA A 63 3.16 8.28 4.86
C ALA A 63 3.90 7.02 5.37
N LEU A 64 3.16 5.92 5.57
CA LEU A 64 3.74 4.64 5.97
C LEU A 64 4.72 4.10 4.92
N ALA A 65 4.36 4.16 3.64
CA ALA A 65 5.23 3.73 2.55
C ALA A 65 6.52 4.57 2.49
N ALA A 66 6.41 5.89 2.62
CA ALA A 66 7.57 6.79 2.64
C ALA A 66 8.49 6.50 3.84
N ALA A 67 7.92 6.32 5.03
CA ALA A 67 8.67 5.98 6.24
C ALA A 67 9.40 4.63 6.08
N ALA A 68 8.74 3.62 5.51
CA ALA A 68 9.37 2.32 5.24
C ALA A 68 10.53 2.44 4.25
N MET A 69 10.40 3.26 3.21
CA MET A 69 11.46 3.52 2.24
C MET A 69 12.65 4.27 2.87
N ALA A 70 12.38 5.28 3.69
CA ALA A 70 13.41 6.01 4.43
C ALA A 70 14.15 5.09 5.41
N ALA A 71 13.44 4.29 6.18
CA ALA A 71 14.02 3.30 7.09
C ALA A 71 14.88 2.29 6.33
N ARG A 72 14.44 1.84 5.15
CA ARG A 72 15.23 0.95 4.29
C ARG A 72 16.48 1.64 3.74
N GLY A 73 16.42 2.93 3.42
CA GLY A 73 17.57 3.74 3.02
C GLY A 73 18.59 3.89 4.15
N ALA A 74 18.12 4.23 5.35
CA ALA A 74 18.96 4.33 6.55
C ALA A 74 19.59 2.98 6.95
N ALA A 75 18.86 1.89 6.75
CA ALA A 75 19.35 0.54 7.00
C ALA A 75 20.33 0.03 5.91
N ARG A 76 20.40 0.66 4.73
CA ARG A 76 21.47 0.38 3.77
C ARG A 76 22.77 0.93 4.34
N ARG A 77 23.69 0.04 4.69
CA ARG A 77 25.02 0.39 5.21
C ARG A 77 25.71 1.40 4.29
N ARG A 78 26.49 2.30 4.90
CA ARG A 78 27.37 3.26 4.25
C ARG A 78 28.14 2.62 3.09
N PRO A 79 28.42 3.36 2.00
CA PRO A 79 29.21 2.84 0.89
C PRO A 79 30.47 2.18 1.43
N ALA A 80 30.60 0.89 1.10
CA ALA A 80 31.63 0.01 1.63
C ALA A 80 33.02 0.37 1.07
N ILE A 81 33.10 1.19 0.03
CA ILE A 81 34.35 1.52 -0.63
C ILE A 81 34.78 2.90 -0.15
N GLY A 82 35.98 2.97 0.43
CA GLY A 82 36.64 4.24 0.77
C GLY A 82 37.21 4.90 -0.49
N SER A 83 38.45 5.39 -0.42
CA SER A 83 39.08 6.05 -1.56
C SER A 83 39.51 5.05 -2.66
N VAL A 84 39.29 5.47 -3.90
CA VAL A 84 39.82 4.82 -5.11
C VAL A 84 41.00 5.67 -5.56
N SER A 85 42.21 5.09 -5.64
CA SER A 85 43.35 5.76 -6.26
C SER A 85 43.86 4.96 -7.46
N MET A 86 44.24 5.69 -8.52
CA MET A 86 44.88 5.11 -9.69
C MET A 86 46.38 5.28 -9.57
N GLY A 87 47.14 4.19 -9.67
CA GLY A 87 48.59 4.23 -9.71
C GLY A 87 49.11 4.63 -11.09
N PRO A 88 50.36 5.13 -11.20
CA PRO A 88 50.97 5.62 -12.45
C PRO A 88 51.18 4.55 -13.56
N GLY A 89 50.66 3.34 -13.39
CA GLY A 89 50.65 2.26 -14.40
C GLY A 89 49.25 1.71 -14.71
N GLY A 90 48.18 2.43 -14.36
CA GLY A 90 46.80 2.04 -14.66
C GLY A 90 46.15 1.07 -13.66
N TRP A 91 46.86 0.66 -12.61
CA TRP A 91 46.27 -0.15 -11.53
C TRP A 91 45.37 0.69 -10.63
N VAL A 92 44.24 0.12 -10.22
CA VAL A 92 43.27 0.76 -9.32
C VAL A 92 43.41 0.14 -7.92
N SER A 93 43.74 0.97 -6.93
CA SER A 93 43.81 0.58 -5.53
C SER A 93 42.54 1.05 -4.80
N LEU A 94 41.80 0.10 -4.22
CA LEU A 94 40.58 0.35 -3.43
C LEU A 94 40.94 0.26 -1.94
N LYS A 95 40.89 1.39 -1.21
CA LYS A 95 41.09 1.39 0.26
C LYS A 95 39.75 1.33 1.00
N GLY A 96 39.72 0.57 2.10
CA GLY A 96 38.54 0.47 2.97
C GLY A 96 37.42 -0.44 2.45
N ALA A 97 37.61 -1.09 1.29
CA ALA A 97 36.64 -2.06 0.77
C ALA A 97 36.58 -3.29 1.71
N PRO A 98 35.44 -3.59 2.36
CA PRO A 98 35.26 -4.86 3.03
C PRO A 98 35.38 -5.96 1.99
N LEU A 99 36.14 -7.00 2.30
CA LEU A 99 36.24 -8.18 1.44
C LEU A 99 34.82 -8.65 1.12
N PRO A 100 34.44 -8.76 -0.17
CA PRO A 100 33.13 -9.30 -0.51
C PRO A 100 33.05 -10.69 0.10
N PRO A 101 31.96 -11.01 0.83
CA PRO A 101 31.84 -12.33 1.43
C PRO A 101 31.91 -13.36 0.31
N LEU A 102 32.91 -14.25 0.39
CA LEU A 102 33.20 -15.29 -0.61
C LEU A 102 32.01 -16.22 -0.88
N ARG A 103 31.00 -16.20 -0.01
CA ARG A 103 29.71 -16.82 -0.22
C ARG A 103 28.60 -15.85 0.17
N PRO A 104 27.54 -15.69 -0.64
CA PRO A 104 26.34 -14.98 -0.20
C PRO A 104 25.74 -15.75 0.97
N ALA A 105 25.84 -15.22 2.19
CA ALA A 105 25.38 -15.85 3.43
C ALA A 105 23.84 -15.83 3.59
N GLY A 106 23.08 -15.70 2.49
CA GLY A 106 21.65 -15.40 2.54
C GLY A 106 20.81 -16.26 1.59
N ARG A 107 19.58 -16.54 2.04
CA ARG A 107 18.51 -17.14 1.23
C ARG A 107 18.28 -16.31 -0.04
N ARG A 108 18.08 -16.98 -1.19
CA ARG A 108 17.86 -16.33 -2.50
C ARG A 108 16.84 -15.19 -2.38
N PRO A 109 17.17 -13.96 -2.82
CA PRO A 109 16.22 -12.87 -2.79
C PRO A 109 15.01 -13.22 -3.65
N TRP A 110 13.82 -12.83 -3.19
CA TRP A 110 12.55 -13.25 -3.81
C TRP A 110 12.45 -12.85 -5.28
N TRP A 111 12.97 -11.68 -5.66
CA TRP A 111 13.04 -11.25 -7.05
C TRP A 111 13.87 -12.18 -7.92
N ALA A 112 14.94 -12.79 -7.40
CA ALA A 112 15.77 -13.73 -8.15
C ALA A 112 15.07 -15.08 -8.38
N ARG A 113 14.12 -15.44 -7.51
CA ARG A 113 13.22 -16.59 -7.74
C ARG A 113 12.17 -16.24 -8.81
N LEU A 114 11.64 -15.02 -8.75
CA LEU A 114 10.61 -14.54 -9.65
C LEU A 114 11.14 -14.38 -11.09
N LEU A 115 12.35 -13.84 -11.25
CA LEU A 115 13.02 -13.67 -12.54
C LEU A 115 13.72 -14.93 -13.05
N ARG A 116 13.63 -16.06 -12.33
CA ARG A 116 14.37 -17.31 -12.62
C ARG A 116 15.85 -17.08 -12.94
N ALA A 117 16.47 -16.10 -12.27
CA ALA A 117 17.87 -15.76 -12.52
C ALA A 117 18.76 -16.97 -12.20
N ARG A 118 19.43 -17.50 -13.23
CA ARG A 118 20.42 -18.57 -13.07
C ARG A 118 21.74 -17.96 -12.60
N ARG A 119 22.44 -18.68 -11.71
CA ARG A 119 23.75 -18.26 -11.23
C ARG A 119 24.73 -18.45 -12.37
N LEU A 120 25.47 -17.40 -12.73
CA LEU A 120 26.67 -17.56 -13.55
C LEU A 120 27.72 -18.23 -12.66
N VAL A 121 28.00 -19.50 -12.93
CA VAL A 121 29.14 -20.21 -12.37
C VAL A 121 30.27 -19.92 -13.34
N VAL A 122 31.28 -19.19 -12.87
CA VAL A 122 32.55 -19.08 -13.58
C VAL A 122 33.34 -20.32 -13.19
N GLU A 123 33.64 -21.17 -14.16
CA GLU A 123 34.65 -22.23 -14.04
C GLU A 123 36.06 -21.63 -14.11
#